data_AF-A0A3D3ZA54-F1
#
_entry.id   AF-A0A3D3ZA54-F1
#
_cell.length_a   1.000
_cell.length_b   1.000
_cell.length_c   1.000
_cell.angle_alpha   90.00
_cell.angle_beta   90.00
_cell.angle_gamma   90.00
#
_symmetry.space_group_name_H-M   'P 1'
#
loop_
_entity.id
_entity.type
_entity.pdbx_description
1 polymer ?
#
loop_
_entity_poly.entity_id
_entity_poly.type
_entity_poly.pdbx_seq_one_letter_code
_entity_poly.pdbx_strand_id
1 'polypeptide(L)' 'PGCLWAKGDLSILNTPAVALVGSRELRAENRDFAAAVGHRAAEEGLTLVSGNARGA' A
#
# COMPACT_ATOMS: atom_id res chain seq x y z
N PRO A 1 -18.46 8.80 1.00
CA PRO A 1 -18.72 8.69 -0.46
C PRO A 1 -20.11 8.07 -0.67
N GLY A 2 -20.87 8.47 -1.71
CA GLY A 2 -22.21 7.92 -1.97
C GLY A 2 -22.22 6.52 -2.60
N CYS A 3 -21.14 6.15 -3.30
CA CYS A 3 -20.86 4.79 -3.75
C CYS A 3 -19.33 4.60 -3.89
N LEU A 4 -18.88 3.35 -3.89
CA LEU A 4 -17.51 2.95 -4.21
C LEU A 4 -17.55 1.84 -5.25
N TRP A 5 -16.66 1.92 -6.24
CA TRP A 5 -16.49 0.88 -7.26
C TRP A 5 -15.21 0.13 -6.95
N ALA A 6 -15.22 -1.19 -7.12
CA ALA A 6 -14.08 -2.03 -6.79
C ALA A 6 -13.90 -3.14 -7.84
N LYS A 7 -12.64 -3.58 -7.99
CA LYS A 7 -12.22 -4.67 -8.88
C LYS A 7 -11.13 -5.48 -8.18
N GLY A 8 -11.23 -6.80 -8.25
CA GLY A 8 -10.28 -7.72 -7.62
C GLY A 8 -10.89 -8.40 -6.40
N ASP A 9 -10.02 -8.77 -5.46
CA ASP A 9 -10.44 -9.41 -4.22
C ASP A 9 -10.95 -8.37 -3.21
N LEU A 10 -12.23 -8.46 -2.86
CA LEU A 10 -12.86 -7.56 -1.89
C LEU A 10 -12.66 -8.01 -0.44
N SER A 11 -12.15 -9.23 -0.21
CA SER A 11 -11.92 -9.76 1.13
C SER A 11 -10.87 -8.93 1.90
N ILE A 12 -9.90 -8.34 1.19
CA ILE A 12 -8.83 -7.49 1.76
C ILE A 12 -9.38 -6.27 2.53
N LEU A 13 -10.58 -5.81 2.18
CA LEU A 13 -11.24 -4.69 2.86
C LEU A 13 -11.63 -5.00 4.31
N ASN A 14 -11.62 -6.29 4.70
CA ASN A 14 -11.95 -6.74 6.06
C ASN A 14 -10.71 -7.03 6.91
N THR A 15 -9.51 -6.66 6.44
CA THR A 15 -8.26 -6.85 7.19
C THR A 15 -7.76 -5.51 7.75
N PRO A 16 -6.99 -5.51 8.85
CA PRO A 16 -6.34 -4.30 9.32
C PRO A 16 -5.43 -3.72 8.23
N ALA A 17 -5.47 -2.41 8.05
CA ALA A 17 -4.78 -1.75 6.95
C ALA A 17 -3.75 -0.74 7.43
N VAL A 18 -2.66 -0.60 6.67
CA VAL A 18 -1.63 0.42 6.86
C VAL A 18 -1.45 1.21 5.57
N ALA A 19 -1.40 2.53 5.68
CA ALA A 19 -1.18 3.40 4.53
C ALA A 19 0.32 3.64 4.32
N LEU A 20 0.79 3.45 3.08
CA LEU A 20 2.15 3.83 2.67
C LEU A 20 2.08 4.86 1.55
N VAL A 21 2.58 6.06 1.84
CA VAL A 21 2.63 7.19 0.92
C VAL A 21 3.99 7.87 1.01
N GLY A 22 4.41 8.51 -0.07
CA GLY A 22 5.70 9.18 -0.11
C GLY A 22 5.90 10.04 -1.36
N SER A 23 7.13 10.51 -1.54
CA SER A 23 7.52 11.33 -2.69
C SER A 23 7.30 10.60 -4.01
N ARG A 24 6.97 11.36 -5.07
CA ARG A 24 6.93 10.83 -6.44
C ARG A 24 8.29 10.61 -7.08
N GLU A 25 9.32 11.14 -6.43
CA GLU A 25 10.71 11.03 -6.80
C GLU A 25 11.48 10.52 -5.57
N LEU A 26 11.81 9.23 -5.61
CA LEU A 26 12.52 8.55 -4.54
C LEU A 26 13.98 8.35 -4.89
N ARG A 27 14.83 8.47 -3.86
CA ARG A 27 16.17 7.90 -3.88
C ARG A 27 16.08 6.38 -3.82
N ALA A 28 17.10 5.68 -4.33
CA ALA A 28 17.12 4.21 -4.37
C ALA A 28 16.88 3.60 -2.98
N GLU A 29 17.55 4.11 -1.93
CA GLU A 29 17.39 3.61 -0.56
C GLU A 29 15.93 3.69 -0.06
N ASN A 30 15.21 4.75 -0.43
CA ASN A 30 13.83 4.94 0.00
C ASN A 30 12.87 4.02 -0.76
N ARG A 31 13.20 3.63 -1.99
CA ARG A 31 12.44 2.64 -2.76
C ARG A 31 12.58 1.26 -2.11
N ASP A 32 13.78 0.89 -1.71
CA ASP A 32 14.04 -0.40 -1.04
C ASP A 32 13.33 -0.45 0.31
N PHE A 33 13.36 0.66 1.06
CA PHE A 33 12.60 0.79 2.30
C PHE A 33 11.09 0.65 2.08
N ALA A 34 10.52 1.36 1.10
CA ALA A 34 9.09 1.27 0.81
C ALA A 34 8.66 -0.15 0.43
N ALA A 35 9.46 -0.85 -0.37
CA ALA A 35 9.23 -2.25 -0.71
C ALA A 35 9.30 -3.16 0.52
N ALA A 36 10.34 -3.01 1.36
CA ALA A 36 10.50 -3.81 2.57
C ALA A 36 9.34 -3.62 3.56
N VAL A 37 8.83 -2.38 3.71
CA VAL A 37 7.65 -2.11 4.53
C VAL A 37 6.42 -2.80 3.96
N GLY A 38 6.21 -2.75 2.64
CA GLY A 38 5.09 -3.42 1.98
C GLY A 38 5.10 -4.94 2.18
N HIS A 39 6.27 -5.57 2.00
CA HIS A 39 6.44 -7.01 2.24
C HIS A 39 6.14 -7.37 3.69
N ARG A 40 6.72 -6.63 4.63
CA ARG A 40 6.54 -6.92 6.05
C ARG A 40 5.11 -6.69 6.52
N ALA A 41 4.42 -5.67 5.99
CA ALA A 41 3.01 -5.46 6.27
C ALA A 41 2.16 -6.67 5.83
N ALA A 42 2.41 -7.19 4.63
CA ALA A 42 1.71 -8.37 4.14
C ALA A 42 2.00 -9.63 4.96
N GLU A 43 3.26 -9.86 5.37
CA GLU A 43 3.66 -10.97 6.24
C GLU A 43 2.95 -10.94 7.61
N GLU A 44 2.74 -9.75 8.15
CA GLU A 44 2.02 -9.53 9.42
C GLU A 44 0.48 -9.54 9.25
N GLY A 45 -0.02 -9.84 8.05
CA GLY A 45 -1.46 -9.91 7.76
C GLY A 45 -2.15 -8.55 7.62
N LEU A 46 -1.38 -7.49 7.36
CA LEU A 46 -1.90 -6.15 7.10
C LEU A 46 -2.11 -5.93 5.61
N THR A 47 -3.22 -5.26 5.24
CA THR A 47 -3.40 -4.73 3.89
C THR A 47 -2.66 -3.41 3.74
N LEU A 48 -1.68 -3.37 2.82
CA LEU A 48 -1.04 -2.14 2.41
C LEU A 48 -1.96 -1.33 1.50
N VAL A 49 -2.26 -0.08 1.87
CA VAL A 49 -3.08 0.84 1.08
C VAL A 49 -2.21 1.99 0.56
N SER A 50 -2.29 2.26 -0.74
CA SER A 50 -1.60 3.39 -1.37
C SER A 50 -2.43 3.95 -2.52
N GLY A 51 -2.10 5.18 -2.95
CA GLY A 51 -2.66 5.81 -4.14
C GLY A 51 -2.04 5.32 -5.46
N ASN A 52 -1.05 4.42 -5.39
CA ASN A 52 -0.30 3.91 -6.54
C ASN A 52 0.28 5.04 -7.43
N ALA A 53 0.69 6.14 -6.78
CA ALA A 53 1.45 7.17 -7.46
C ALA A 53 2.82 6.61 -7.84
N ARG A 54 3.43 7.13 -8.91
CA ARG A 54 4.84 6.83 -9.19
C ARG A 54 5.68 7.22 -7.97
N GLY A 55 6.60 6.37 -7.53
CA GLY A 55 7.49 6.67 -6.41
C GLY A 55 7.41 5.58 -5.36
N ALA A 56 6.98 6.00 -4.16
CA ALA A 56 6.78 5.15 -2.97
C ALA A 56 5.64 4.14 -3.12
#